data_AF-A0A4Y7T4U7-F1
#
_entry.id   AF-A0A4Y7T4U7-F1
#
_cell.length_a   1.000
_cell.length_b   1.000
_cell.length_c   1.000
_cell.angle_alpha   90.00
_cell.angle_beta   90.00
_cell.angle_gamma   90.00
#
_symmetry.space_group_name_H-M   'P 1'
#
loop_
_entity.id
_entity.type
_entity.pdbx_description
1 polymer ?
#
loop_
_entity_poly.entity_id
_entity_poly.type
_entity_poly.pdbx_seq_one_letter_code
_entity_poly.pdbx_strand_id
1 'polypeptide(L)'
;MAPSPEPELARVAYYLMAAKMYSLASCVMLFYDIVLTFDREIDSIWLKPKTGISPPLGYIVIIVSFHHPWSPDVCNRYILFPEALKVVTAFVIGVIFLMRLYALYGGNRAIMALGATLLLAEIVIKIWAFTDGVALELPKELVGCILIGKNHTRFAFTWIAELGFDTAMFALTLGRTIMYYRHQRNKKLTLLNLIVRDGVIYFAIIFAANFVTVFMVFVSFRPFAMAPDDDRPFNQLAPEDIKVINASFSTLYVNNNEFNDFKAGP
;
A
#
# COMPACT_ATOMS: atom_id res chain seq x y z
N MET A 1 40.35 -4.44 -0.18
CA MET A 1 39.91 -3.06 -0.32
C MET A 1 38.40 -3.11 -0.35
N ALA A 2 37.74 -2.86 0.77
CA ALA A 2 36.28 -2.78 0.81
C ALA A 2 35.86 -1.60 -0.10
N PRO A 3 34.79 -1.73 -0.90
CA PRO A 3 34.27 -0.60 -1.67
C PRO A 3 33.96 0.54 -0.70
N SER A 4 34.30 1.77 -1.09
CA SER A 4 34.04 2.97 -0.29
C SER A 4 32.52 3.08 -0.01
N PRO A 5 32.09 3.48 1.20
CA PRO A 5 30.68 3.55 1.62
C PRO A 5 29.82 4.64 0.94
N GLU A 6 30.43 5.59 0.24
CA GLU A 6 29.75 6.74 -0.38
C GLU A 6 28.68 6.40 -1.46
N PRO A 7 28.91 5.48 -2.42
CA PRO A 7 27.92 5.09 -3.42
C PRO A 7 26.65 4.48 -2.83
N GLU A 8 26.74 3.70 -1.76
CA GLU A 8 25.58 3.04 -1.14
C GLU A 8 24.69 4.04 -0.41
N LEU A 9 25.29 4.98 0.33
CA LEU A 9 24.55 6.04 1.02
C LEU A 9 23.84 6.98 0.02
N ALA A 10 24.54 7.40 -1.03
CA ALA A 10 23.97 8.23 -2.09
C ALA A 10 22.76 7.54 -2.77
N ARG A 11 22.85 6.22 -2.92
CA ARG A 11 21.80 5.38 -3.49
C ARG A 11 20.58 5.29 -2.56
N VAL A 12 20.76 5.00 -1.27
CA VAL A 12 19.66 5.00 -0.28
C VAL A 12 18.98 6.37 -0.21
N ALA A 13 19.76 7.45 -0.23
CA ALA A 13 19.23 8.82 -0.26
C ALA A 13 18.38 9.08 -1.51
N TYR A 14 18.80 8.60 -2.68
CA TYR A 14 18.03 8.70 -3.92
C TYR A 14 16.66 8.00 -3.81
N TYR A 15 16.61 6.76 -3.30
CA TYR A 15 15.35 6.04 -3.14
C TYR A 15 14.43 6.66 -2.10
N LEU A 16 14.99 7.11 -0.97
CA LEU A 16 14.25 7.85 0.04
C LEU A 16 13.64 9.13 -0.57
N MET A 17 14.40 9.87 -1.36
CA MET A 17 13.95 11.09 -2.01
C MET A 17 12.83 10.81 -3.02
N ALA A 18 12.98 9.77 -3.85
CA ALA A 18 11.94 9.35 -4.79
C ALA A 18 10.62 9.01 -4.08
N ALA A 19 10.68 8.27 -2.96
CA ALA A 19 9.51 7.93 -2.16
C ALA A 19 8.83 9.18 -1.55
N LYS A 20 9.62 10.13 -1.04
CA LYS A 20 9.11 11.42 -0.53
C LYS A 20 8.39 12.23 -1.61
N MET A 21 9.01 12.36 -2.78
CA MET A 21 8.42 13.10 -3.91
C MET A 21 7.14 12.44 -4.43
N TYR A 22 7.12 11.12 -4.52
CA TYR A 22 5.92 10.37 -4.86
C TYR A 22 4.79 10.62 -3.85
N SER A 23 5.09 10.51 -2.54
CA SER A 23 4.11 10.76 -1.49
C SER A 23 3.54 12.19 -1.53
N LEU A 24 4.41 13.18 -1.77
CA LEU A 24 4.00 14.57 -1.93
C LEU A 24 3.09 14.73 -3.16
N ALA A 25 3.46 14.16 -4.31
CA ALA A 25 2.65 14.22 -5.52
C ALA A 25 1.26 13.58 -5.33
N SER A 26 1.18 12.42 -4.67
CA SER A 26 -0.10 11.79 -4.32
C SER A 26 -0.94 12.64 -3.37
N CYS A 27 -0.30 13.29 -2.39
CA CYS A 27 -0.98 14.20 -1.47
C CYS A 27 -1.54 15.42 -2.21
N VAL A 28 -0.77 16.03 -3.11
CA VAL A 28 -1.23 17.14 -3.96
C VAL A 28 -2.43 16.72 -4.81
N MET A 29 -2.40 15.54 -5.42
CA MET A 29 -3.55 15.02 -6.18
C MET A 29 -4.80 14.83 -5.32
N LEU A 30 -4.65 14.32 -4.09
CA LEU A 30 -5.77 14.17 -3.15
C LEU A 30 -6.37 15.54 -2.78
N PHE A 31 -5.55 16.52 -2.45
CA PHE A 31 -6.02 17.87 -2.13
C PHE A 31 -6.63 18.57 -3.35
N TYR A 32 -6.08 18.35 -4.53
CA TYR A 32 -6.63 18.86 -5.78
C TYR A 32 -8.05 18.32 -6.01
N ASP A 33 -8.27 17.02 -5.80
CA ASP A 33 -9.61 16.40 -5.91
C ASP A 33 -10.59 17.01 -4.90
N ILE A 34 -10.18 17.13 -3.63
CA ILE A 34 -10.99 17.75 -2.57
C ILE A 34 -11.37 19.19 -2.90
N VAL A 35 -10.45 19.97 -3.48
CA VAL A 35 -10.71 21.36 -3.88
C VAL A 35 -11.74 21.40 -5.02
N LEU A 36 -11.66 20.47 -5.98
CA LEU A 36 -12.62 20.39 -7.07
C LEU A 36 -14.02 19.96 -6.61
N THR A 37 -14.13 19.15 -5.56
CA THR A 37 -15.40 18.64 -5.02
C THR A 37 -15.88 19.39 -3.78
N PHE A 38 -15.17 20.46 -3.37
CA PHE A 38 -15.39 21.15 -2.11
C PHE A 38 -16.82 21.69 -1.95
N ASP A 39 -17.41 22.16 -3.06
CA ASP A 39 -18.79 22.65 -3.13
C ASP A 39 -19.81 21.59 -2.69
N ARG A 40 -19.59 20.32 -3.04
CA ARG A 40 -20.47 19.20 -2.71
C ARG A 40 -20.15 18.59 -1.35
N GLU A 41 -18.89 18.63 -0.95
CA GLU A 41 -18.44 18.02 0.29
C GLU A 41 -18.79 18.84 1.53
N ILE A 42 -18.92 20.17 1.40
CA ILE A 42 -19.03 21.06 2.57
C ILE A 42 -20.23 20.71 3.45
N ASP A 43 -21.40 20.51 2.85
CA ASP A 43 -22.64 20.18 3.54
C ASP A 43 -22.68 18.73 4.03
N SER A 44 -22.00 17.83 3.31
CA SER A 44 -22.08 16.38 3.51
C SER A 44 -21.04 15.85 4.49
N ILE A 45 -19.84 16.44 4.52
CA ILE A 45 -18.67 15.94 5.25
C ILE A 45 -18.14 16.97 6.24
N TRP A 46 -18.01 18.24 5.83
CA TRP A 46 -17.28 19.24 6.60
C TRP A 46 -18.13 19.87 7.72
N LEU A 47 -19.40 20.14 7.45
CA LEU A 47 -20.34 20.76 8.40
C LEU A 47 -21.04 19.75 9.33
N LYS A 48 -20.86 18.44 9.12
CA LYS A 48 -21.41 17.41 10.01
C LYS A 48 -20.59 17.33 11.31
N PRO A 49 -21.21 17.04 12.47
CA PRO A 49 -20.49 16.87 13.72
C PRO A 49 -19.50 15.71 13.60
N LYS A 50 -18.20 16.02 13.71
CA LYS A 50 -17.11 15.05 13.56
C LYS A 50 -16.78 14.42 14.91
N THR A 51 -16.67 13.09 14.94
CA THR A 51 -16.19 12.33 16.11
C THR A 51 -14.68 12.10 16.09
N GLY A 52 -13.96 12.60 15.08
CA GLY A 52 -12.51 12.43 14.94
C GLY A 52 -11.88 13.31 13.85
N ILE A 53 -10.60 13.07 13.56
CA ILE A 53 -9.84 13.78 12.51
C ILE A 53 -10.43 13.41 11.15
N SER A 54 -10.78 14.40 10.33
CA SER A 54 -11.23 14.13 8.95
C SER A 54 -10.09 13.51 8.15
N PRO A 55 -10.33 12.41 7.39
CA PRO A 55 -9.30 11.69 6.63
C PRO A 55 -8.28 12.56 5.88
N PRO A 56 -8.66 13.66 5.18
CA PRO A 56 -7.68 14.50 4.47
C PRO A 56 -6.68 15.21 5.39
N LEU A 57 -7.07 15.56 6.62
CA LEU A 57 -6.15 16.16 7.59
C LEU A 57 -5.14 15.11 8.12
N GLY A 58 -5.51 13.83 8.14
CA GLY A 58 -4.61 12.75 8.50
C GLY A 58 -3.43 12.61 7.52
N TYR A 59 -3.65 12.83 6.23
CA TYR A 59 -2.58 12.77 5.23
C TYR A 59 -1.53 13.88 5.39
N ILE A 60 -1.90 15.04 5.96
CA ILE A 60 -0.94 16.11 6.29
C ILE A 60 0.07 15.61 7.33
N VAL A 61 -0.42 14.95 8.39
CA VAL A 61 0.44 14.38 9.44
C VAL A 61 1.43 13.38 8.87
N ILE A 62 1.00 12.56 7.90
CA ILE A 62 1.87 11.63 7.17
C ILE A 62 2.97 12.40 6.44
N ILE A 63 2.65 13.40 5.62
CA ILE A 63 3.66 14.16 4.86
C ILE A 63 4.66 14.83 5.79
N VAL A 64 4.20 15.44 6.88
CA VAL A 64 5.07 16.09 7.88
C VAL A 64 5.99 15.07 8.56
N SER A 65 5.49 13.86 8.83
CA SER A 65 6.29 12.75 9.39
C SER A 65 7.43 12.31 8.47
N PHE A 66 7.25 12.39 7.14
CA PHE A 66 8.29 12.02 6.17
C PHE A 66 9.29 13.15 5.87
N HIS A 67 8.90 14.42 5.99
CA HIS A 67 9.71 15.55 5.53
C HIS A 67 10.38 16.35 6.65
N HIS A 68 9.86 16.30 7.87
CA HIS A 68 10.40 17.07 9.00
C HIS A 68 11.37 16.22 9.85
N PRO A 69 12.40 16.81 10.47
CA PRO A 69 13.23 16.12 11.46
C PRO A 69 12.47 16.01 12.79
N TRP A 70 11.90 14.84 13.06
CA TRP A 70 11.22 14.55 14.32
C TRP A 70 12.25 14.07 15.34
N SER A 71 12.07 14.44 16.61
CA SER A 71 12.86 13.79 17.67
C SER A 71 12.47 12.30 17.78
N PRO A 72 13.38 11.43 18.24
CA PRO A 72 13.13 9.99 18.33
C PRO A 72 11.86 9.65 19.13
N ASP A 73 11.60 10.37 20.23
CA ASP A 73 10.41 10.16 21.07
C ASP A 73 9.11 10.46 20.34
N VAL A 74 9.10 11.53 19.54
CA VAL A 74 7.89 11.94 18.80
C VAL A 74 7.72 11.01 17.60
N CYS A 75 8.79 10.61 16.93
CA CYS A 75 8.73 9.59 15.88
C CYS A 75 8.11 8.30 16.41
N ASN A 76 8.64 7.72 17.50
CA ASN A 76 8.11 6.48 18.08
C ASN A 76 6.63 6.55 18.48
N ARG A 77 6.14 7.74 18.87
CA ARG A 77 4.73 7.93 19.23
C ARG A 77 3.80 7.95 18.00
N TYR A 78 4.26 8.49 16.88
CA TYR A 78 3.44 8.71 15.68
C TYR A 78 3.74 7.75 14.53
N ILE A 79 4.75 6.90 14.65
CA ILE A 79 5.17 5.99 13.58
C ILE A 79 4.11 4.98 13.15
N LEU A 80 3.20 4.61 14.06
CA LEU A 80 2.08 3.72 13.77
C LEU A 80 0.89 4.44 13.11
N PHE A 81 0.86 5.77 13.15
CA PHE A 81 -0.28 6.54 12.62
C PHE A 81 -0.49 6.36 11.11
N PRO A 82 0.53 6.43 10.24
CA PRO A 82 0.36 6.19 8.80
C PRO A 82 -0.18 4.79 8.48
N GLU A 83 0.28 3.77 9.20
CA GLU A 83 -0.17 2.39 9.02
C GLU A 83 -1.60 2.20 9.53
N ALA A 84 -1.95 2.78 10.69
CA ALA A 84 -3.31 2.77 11.19
C ALA A 84 -4.28 3.46 10.21
N LEU A 85 -3.90 4.62 9.66
CA LEU A 85 -4.72 5.30 8.66
C LEU A 85 -4.91 4.43 7.41
N LYS A 86 -3.87 3.72 6.95
CA LYS A 86 -3.97 2.77 5.84
C LYS A 86 -4.93 1.62 6.13
N VAL A 87 -4.89 1.03 7.32
CA VAL A 87 -5.84 -0.03 7.71
C VAL A 87 -7.27 0.49 7.72
N VAL A 88 -7.50 1.70 8.25
CA VAL A 88 -8.82 2.34 8.25
C VAL A 88 -9.32 2.60 6.82
N THR A 89 -8.47 3.17 5.96
CA THR A 89 -8.82 3.43 4.56
C THR A 89 -9.11 2.14 3.80
N ALA A 90 -8.29 1.10 3.97
CA ALA A 90 -8.52 -0.21 3.37
C ALA A 90 -9.85 -0.84 3.83
N PHE A 91 -10.17 -0.74 5.12
CA PHE A 91 -11.46 -1.21 5.64
C PHE A 91 -12.65 -0.47 4.99
N VAL A 92 -12.58 0.85 4.90
CA VAL A 92 -13.65 1.67 4.28
C VAL A 92 -13.83 1.29 2.80
N ILE A 93 -12.73 1.19 2.04
CA ILE A 93 -12.75 0.78 0.63
C ILE A 93 -13.33 -0.63 0.49
N GLY A 94 -12.88 -1.58 1.33
CA GLY A 94 -13.39 -2.94 1.37
C GLY A 94 -14.89 -3.01 1.62
N VAL A 95 -15.41 -2.21 2.56
CA VAL A 95 -16.86 -2.12 2.83
C VAL A 95 -17.61 -1.59 1.61
N ILE A 96 -17.09 -0.57 0.91
CA ILE A 96 -17.69 -0.06 -0.34
C ILE A 96 -17.75 -1.16 -1.39
N PHE A 97 -16.69 -1.96 -1.54
CA PHE A 97 -16.64 -3.06 -2.51
C PHE A 97 -17.67 -4.13 -2.16
N LEU A 98 -17.80 -4.48 -0.88
CA LEU A 98 -18.77 -5.45 -0.40
C LEU A 98 -20.21 -4.99 -0.62
N MET A 99 -20.53 -3.73 -0.31
CA MET A 99 -21.86 -3.17 -0.56
C MET A 99 -22.21 -3.23 -2.04
N ARG A 100 -21.26 -2.88 -2.91
CA ARG A 100 -21.43 -2.94 -4.36
C ARG A 100 -21.64 -4.36 -4.85
N LEU A 101 -20.85 -5.31 -4.36
CA LEU A 101 -20.98 -6.72 -4.70
C LEU A 101 -22.33 -7.29 -4.23
N TYR A 102 -22.76 -6.93 -3.02
CA TYR A 102 -24.06 -7.32 -2.47
C TYR A 102 -25.21 -6.84 -3.35
N ALA A 103 -25.17 -5.59 -3.81
CA ALA A 103 -26.16 -5.04 -4.73
C ALA A 103 -26.14 -5.78 -6.09
N LEU A 104 -24.95 -6.09 -6.63
CA LEU A 104 -24.81 -6.78 -7.91
C LEU A 104 -25.36 -8.22 -7.87
N TYR A 105 -25.23 -8.90 -6.73
CA TYR A 105 -25.76 -10.25 -6.53
C TYR A 105 -27.22 -10.26 -6.04
N GLY A 106 -27.92 -9.12 -6.13
CA GLY A 106 -29.35 -9.04 -5.79
C GLY A 106 -29.63 -9.31 -4.31
N GLY A 107 -28.70 -8.96 -3.42
CA GLY A 107 -28.87 -9.12 -1.99
C GLY A 107 -28.55 -10.52 -1.44
N ASN A 108 -27.78 -11.34 -2.18
CA ASN A 108 -27.39 -12.67 -1.72
C ASN A 108 -26.44 -12.61 -0.51
N ARG A 109 -26.94 -13.02 0.66
CA ARG A 109 -26.21 -13.00 1.94
C ARG A 109 -25.00 -13.94 1.95
N ALA A 110 -24.98 -15.01 1.15
CA ALA A 110 -23.84 -15.92 1.10
C ALA A 110 -22.60 -15.24 0.50
N ILE A 111 -22.79 -14.45 -0.56
CA ILE A 111 -21.70 -13.70 -1.20
C ILE A 111 -21.20 -12.57 -0.30
N MET A 112 -22.13 -11.90 0.40
CA MET A 112 -21.77 -10.92 1.41
C MET A 112 -20.96 -11.55 2.55
N ALA A 113 -21.37 -12.70 3.06
CA ALA A 113 -20.64 -13.41 4.11
C ALA A 113 -19.25 -13.81 3.64
N LEU A 114 -19.12 -14.37 2.43
CA LEU A 114 -17.82 -14.70 1.83
C LEU A 114 -16.93 -13.46 1.73
N GLY A 115 -17.42 -12.37 1.14
CA GLY A 115 -16.64 -11.15 1.02
C GLY A 115 -16.27 -10.53 2.37
N ALA A 116 -17.17 -10.56 3.36
CA ALA A 116 -16.89 -10.09 4.70
C ALA A 116 -15.81 -10.93 5.40
N THR A 117 -15.80 -12.25 5.20
CA THR A 117 -14.73 -13.12 5.72
C THR A 117 -13.38 -12.82 5.07
N LEU A 118 -13.35 -12.52 3.76
CA LEU A 118 -12.13 -12.14 3.06
C LEU A 118 -11.60 -10.79 3.57
N LEU A 119 -12.48 -9.80 3.73
CA LEU A 119 -12.10 -8.49 4.29
C LEU A 119 -11.58 -8.63 5.73
N LEU A 120 -12.24 -9.44 6.56
CA LEU A 120 -11.78 -9.69 7.92
C LEU A 120 -10.38 -10.33 7.94
N ALA A 121 -10.14 -11.32 7.08
CA ALA A 121 -8.84 -11.95 6.95
C ALA A 121 -7.75 -10.95 6.53
N GLU A 122 -8.05 -10.08 5.56
CA GLU A 122 -7.14 -9.01 5.12
C GLU A 122 -6.76 -8.08 6.27
N ILE A 123 -7.75 -7.58 7.01
CA ILE A 123 -7.54 -6.65 8.13
C ILE A 123 -6.75 -7.33 9.26
N VAL A 124 -7.05 -8.58 9.59
CA VAL A 124 -6.30 -9.34 10.60
C VAL A 124 -4.83 -9.51 10.19
N ILE A 125 -4.56 -9.84 8.93
CA ILE A 125 -3.18 -9.98 8.42
C ILE A 125 -2.44 -8.64 8.49
N LYS A 126 -3.10 -7.54 8.11
CA LYS A 126 -2.51 -6.18 8.20
C LYS A 126 -2.16 -5.81 9.64
N ILE A 127 -3.09 -5.98 10.59
CA ILE A 127 -2.85 -5.68 12.01
C ILE A 127 -1.71 -6.55 12.55
N TRP A 128 -1.73 -7.85 12.26
CA TRP A 128 -0.68 -8.78 12.69
C TRP A 128 0.70 -8.39 12.15
N ALA A 129 0.80 -8.00 10.88
CA ALA A 129 2.07 -7.60 10.28
C ALA A 129 2.71 -6.38 10.95
N PHE A 130 1.89 -5.42 11.43
CA PHE A 130 2.38 -4.20 12.07
C PHE A 130 2.78 -4.37 13.55
N THR A 131 2.43 -5.49 14.20
CA THR A 131 2.81 -5.74 15.60
C THR A 131 4.33 -5.80 15.83
N ASP A 132 5.11 -6.12 14.79
CA ASP A 132 6.57 -6.22 14.83
C ASP A 132 7.28 -4.93 14.35
N GLY A 133 6.52 -3.85 14.14
CA GLY A 133 7.04 -2.59 13.59
C GLY A 133 7.94 -1.83 14.56
N VAL A 134 9.09 -1.37 14.08
CA VAL A 134 10.04 -0.51 14.79
C VAL A 134 10.45 0.68 13.91
N ALA A 135 10.92 1.76 14.52
CA ALA A 135 11.45 2.90 13.78
C ALA A 135 12.81 2.58 13.14
N LEU A 136 12.98 2.96 11.87
CA LEU A 136 14.30 2.95 11.24
C LEU A 136 15.17 4.05 11.85
N GLU A 137 16.39 3.70 12.25
CA GLU A 137 17.42 4.68 12.61
C GLU A 137 18.08 5.22 11.35
N LEU A 138 17.79 6.47 10.99
CA LEU A 138 18.44 7.16 9.87
C LEU A 138 19.73 7.88 10.33
N PRO A 139 20.76 8.01 9.46
CA PRO A 139 21.91 8.85 9.75
C PRO A 139 21.47 10.32 9.85
N LYS A 140 22.25 11.15 10.54
CA LYS A 140 21.91 12.56 10.81
C LYS A 140 21.65 13.40 9.54
N GLU A 141 22.14 12.95 8.39
CA GLU A 141 21.96 13.62 7.09
C GLU A 141 20.62 13.31 6.41
N LEU A 142 19.96 12.20 6.76
CA LEU A 142 18.68 11.82 6.19
C LEU A 142 17.56 12.02 7.22
N VAL A 143 16.48 12.66 6.77
CA VAL A 143 15.33 13.02 7.60
C VAL A 143 14.15 12.08 7.32
N GLY A 144 13.44 11.64 8.35
CA GLY A 144 12.15 10.95 8.21
C GLY A 144 11.87 9.95 9.33
N CYS A 145 10.58 9.72 9.60
CA CYS A 145 10.13 8.69 10.54
C CYS A 145 9.44 7.56 9.76
N ILE A 146 10.07 6.38 9.71
CA ILE A 146 9.68 5.28 8.82
C ILE A 146 9.57 3.98 9.62
N LEU A 147 8.42 3.31 9.51
CA LEU A 147 8.17 2.02 10.15
C LEU A 147 8.80 0.89 9.33
N ILE A 148 9.61 0.07 9.97
CA ILE A 148 10.18 -1.16 9.40
C ILE A 148 9.82 -2.34 10.28
N GLY A 149 9.52 -3.48 9.65
CA GLY A 149 9.33 -4.74 10.37
C GLY A 149 10.64 -5.39 10.74
N LYS A 150 10.75 -5.90 11.96
CA LYS A 150 11.85 -6.82 12.34
C LYS A 150 11.95 -8.02 11.39
N ASN A 151 10.79 -8.52 10.93
CA ASN A 151 10.67 -9.61 9.98
C ASN A 151 10.15 -9.08 8.63
N HIS A 152 11.02 -9.00 7.63
CA HIS A 152 10.68 -8.37 6.35
C HIS A 152 9.59 -9.15 5.59
N THR A 153 9.51 -10.46 5.79
CA THR A 153 8.49 -11.33 5.19
C THR A 153 7.08 -11.03 5.72
N ARG A 154 6.93 -10.50 6.95
CA ARG A 154 5.61 -10.19 7.53
C ARG A 154 4.91 -9.07 6.77
N PHE A 155 5.66 -8.05 6.36
CA PHE A 155 5.14 -6.97 5.53
C PHE A 155 4.75 -7.48 4.13
N ALA A 156 5.44 -8.49 3.59
CA ALA A 156 5.05 -9.10 2.32
C ALA A 156 3.61 -9.63 2.32
N PHE A 157 3.17 -10.21 3.44
CA PHE A 157 1.82 -10.74 3.60
C PHE A 157 0.73 -9.67 3.54
N THR A 158 1.01 -8.40 3.86
CA THR A 158 -0.01 -7.35 3.77
C THR A 158 -0.41 -7.09 2.32
N TRP A 159 0.55 -7.03 1.41
CA TRP A 159 0.29 -6.82 -0.03
C TRP A 159 -0.32 -8.07 -0.68
N ILE A 160 0.11 -9.27 -0.27
CA ILE A 160 -0.48 -10.52 -0.77
C ILE A 160 -1.94 -10.64 -0.35
N ALA A 161 -2.26 -10.32 0.92
CA ALA A 161 -3.62 -10.34 1.42
C ALA A 161 -4.51 -9.33 0.69
N GLU A 162 -4.01 -8.10 0.48
CA GLU A 162 -4.69 -7.04 -0.25
C GLU A 162 -4.96 -7.43 -1.71
N LEU A 163 -3.96 -7.94 -2.41
CA LEU A 163 -4.15 -8.46 -3.77
C LEU A 163 -5.16 -9.62 -3.79
N GLY A 164 -5.11 -10.52 -2.81
CA GLY A 164 -6.04 -11.65 -2.70
C GLY A 164 -7.48 -11.17 -2.57
N PHE A 165 -7.74 -10.19 -1.70
CA PHE A 165 -9.06 -9.58 -1.54
C PHE A 165 -9.53 -8.92 -2.83
N ASP A 166 -8.71 -8.05 -3.43
CA ASP A 166 -9.08 -7.34 -4.66
C ASP A 166 -9.32 -8.27 -5.84
N THR A 167 -8.50 -9.31 -5.97
CA THR A 167 -8.67 -10.34 -7.01
C THR A 167 -10.01 -11.04 -6.86
N ALA A 168 -10.36 -11.45 -5.63
CA ALA A 168 -11.64 -12.11 -5.37
C ALA A 168 -12.81 -11.18 -5.68
N MET A 169 -12.77 -9.93 -5.23
CA MET A 169 -13.81 -8.94 -5.48
C MET A 169 -13.95 -8.61 -6.97
N PHE A 170 -12.82 -8.44 -7.67
CA PHE A 170 -12.80 -8.21 -9.11
C PHE A 170 -13.34 -9.42 -9.88
N ALA A 171 -12.90 -10.64 -9.57
CA ALA A 171 -13.33 -11.85 -10.25
C ALA A 171 -14.84 -12.10 -10.09
N LEU A 172 -15.38 -11.92 -8.87
CA LEU A 172 -16.82 -12.05 -8.61
C LEU A 172 -17.62 -10.97 -9.36
N THR A 173 -17.16 -9.73 -9.31
CA THR A 173 -17.81 -8.60 -10.00
C THR A 173 -17.80 -8.80 -11.52
N LEU A 174 -16.64 -9.14 -12.09
CA LEU A 174 -16.47 -9.38 -13.52
C LEU A 174 -17.27 -10.59 -13.98
N GLY A 175 -17.21 -11.70 -13.24
CA GLY A 175 -17.96 -12.93 -13.55
C GLY A 175 -19.46 -12.66 -13.60
N ARG A 176 -20.00 -11.92 -12.62
CA ARG A 176 -21.41 -11.54 -12.65
C ARG A 176 -21.77 -10.58 -13.77
N THR A 177 -20.91 -9.61 -14.03
CA THR A 177 -21.07 -8.65 -15.12
C THR A 177 -21.15 -9.37 -16.47
N ILE A 178 -20.20 -10.27 -16.75
CA ILE A 178 -20.17 -11.06 -17.99
C ILE A 178 -21.43 -11.92 -18.11
N MET A 179 -21.84 -12.61 -17.04
CA MET A 179 -23.05 -13.43 -17.06
C MET A 179 -24.30 -12.59 -17.38
N TYR A 180 -24.42 -11.41 -16.78
CA TYR A 180 -25.52 -10.48 -17.05
C TYR A 180 -25.52 -10.00 -18.51
N TYR A 181 -24.37 -9.58 -19.03
CA TYR A 181 -24.22 -9.15 -20.43
C TYR A 181 -24.55 -10.27 -21.43
N ARG A 182 -24.10 -11.50 -21.16
CA ARG A 182 -24.41 -12.66 -22.03
C ARG A 182 -25.90 -12.96 -22.07
N HIS A 183 -26.61 -12.80 -20.95
CA HIS A 183 -28.05 -13.04 -20.88
C HIS A 183 -28.89 -11.90 -21.50
N GLN A 184 -28.39 -10.67 -21.45
CA GLN A 184 -29.07 -9.46 -21.95
C GLN A 184 -28.73 -9.10 -23.40
N ARG A 185 -28.08 -9.99 -24.17
CA ARG A 185 -27.50 -9.71 -25.51
C ARG A 185 -28.48 -9.10 -26.54
N ASN A 186 -29.79 -9.22 -26.34
CA ASN A 186 -30.83 -8.71 -27.25
C ASN A 186 -31.68 -7.55 -26.67
N LYS A 187 -31.34 -6.97 -25.50
CA LYS A 187 -32.10 -5.86 -24.90
C LYS A 187 -31.28 -4.57 -24.91
N LYS A 188 -31.97 -3.41 -25.07
CA LYS A 188 -31.35 -2.08 -25.03
C LYS A 188 -30.57 -1.90 -23.71
N LEU A 189 -29.39 -1.30 -23.79
CA LEU A 189 -28.53 -1.02 -22.63
C LEU A 189 -29.33 -0.22 -21.59
N THR A 190 -29.54 -0.80 -20.41
CA THR A 190 -30.21 -0.15 -19.27
C THR A 190 -29.20 0.67 -18.46
N LEU A 191 -29.67 1.64 -17.69
CA LEU A 191 -28.85 2.46 -16.78
C LEU A 191 -27.99 1.60 -15.83
N LEU A 192 -28.48 0.43 -15.46
CA LEU A 192 -27.77 -0.57 -14.67
C LEU A 192 -26.52 -1.12 -15.39
N ASN A 193 -26.55 -1.28 -16.73
CA ASN A 193 -25.37 -1.71 -17.51
C ASN A 193 -24.23 -0.68 -17.48
N LEU A 194 -24.56 0.62 -17.49
CA LEU A 194 -23.56 1.69 -17.40
C LEU A 194 -22.88 1.67 -16.02
N ILE A 195 -23.67 1.62 -14.94
CA ILE A 195 -23.14 1.58 -13.57
C ILE A 195 -22.26 0.35 -13.32
N VAL A 196 -22.64 -0.80 -13.89
CA VAL A 196 -21.86 -2.04 -13.78
C VAL A 196 -20.57 -1.96 -14.59
N ARG A 197 -20.62 -1.46 -15.84
CA ARG A 197 -19.44 -1.28 -16.69
C ARG A 197 -18.42 -0.34 -16.05
N ASP A 198 -18.88 0.82 -15.62
CA ASP A 198 -18.01 1.84 -15.03
C ASP A 198 -17.45 1.34 -13.68
N GLY A 199 -18.17 0.45 -13.00
CA GLY A 199 -17.68 -0.26 -11.84
C GLY A 199 -16.55 -1.24 -12.08
N VAL A 200 -16.68 -2.06 -13.12
CA VAL A 200 -15.64 -3.04 -13.48
C VAL A 200 -14.33 -2.34 -13.86
N ILE A 201 -14.39 -1.19 -14.56
CA ILE A 201 -13.19 -0.42 -14.92
C ILE A 201 -12.42 0.01 -13.66
N TYR A 202 -13.13 0.52 -12.66
CA TYR A 202 -12.52 0.92 -11.40
C TYR A 202 -11.84 -0.27 -10.68
N PHE A 203 -12.51 -1.42 -10.59
CA PHE A 203 -11.89 -2.61 -10.01
C PHE A 203 -10.68 -3.11 -10.82
N ALA A 204 -10.73 -3.02 -12.14
CA ALA A 204 -9.62 -3.42 -13.00
C ALA A 204 -8.38 -2.53 -12.78
N ILE A 205 -8.57 -1.22 -12.61
CA ILE A 205 -7.49 -0.27 -12.32
C ILE A 205 -6.84 -0.61 -10.96
N ILE A 206 -7.66 -0.86 -9.93
CA ILE A 206 -7.15 -1.20 -8.59
C ILE A 206 -6.42 -2.53 -8.59
N PHE A 207 -7.02 -3.55 -9.19
CA PHE A 207 -6.38 -4.85 -9.35
C PHE A 207 -5.05 -4.73 -10.09
N ALA A 208 -4.99 -3.95 -11.18
CA ALA A 208 -3.75 -3.75 -11.92
C ALA A 208 -2.67 -3.05 -11.07
N ALA A 209 -3.04 -2.02 -10.32
CA ALA A 209 -2.12 -1.32 -9.41
C ALA A 209 -1.57 -2.25 -8.32
N ASN A 210 -2.45 -3.04 -7.69
CA ASN A 210 -2.05 -3.98 -6.64
C ASN A 210 -1.30 -5.20 -7.19
N PHE A 211 -1.63 -5.65 -8.40
CA PHE A 211 -0.89 -6.70 -9.09
C PHE A 211 0.53 -6.26 -9.42
N VAL A 212 0.71 -5.05 -9.99
CA VAL A 212 2.04 -4.48 -10.25
C VAL A 212 2.83 -4.38 -8.96
N THR A 213 2.20 -3.94 -7.88
CA THR A 213 2.79 -3.84 -6.55
C THR A 213 3.34 -5.20 -6.10
N VAL A 214 2.51 -6.24 -6.08
CA VAL A 214 2.93 -7.58 -5.65
C VAL A 214 3.95 -8.20 -6.61
N PHE A 215 3.77 -8.03 -7.92
CA PHE A 215 4.70 -8.53 -8.94
C PHE A 215 6.09 -7.95 -8.73
N MET A 216 6.20 -6.64 -8.52
CA MET A 216 7.47 -5.99 -8.20
C MET A 216 8.06 -6.58 -6.92
N VAL A 217 7.28 -6.73 -5.86
CA VAL A 217 7.72 -7.35 -4.60
C VAL A 217 8.28 -8.76 -4.83
N PHE A 218 7.61 -9.60 -5.60
CA PHE A 218 8.09 -10.96 -5.92
C PHE A 218 9.37 -10.97 -6.76
N VAL A 219 9.48 -10.07 -7.75
CA VAL A 219 10.72 -9.92 -8.54
C VAL A 219 11.88 -9.50 -7.62
N SER A 220 11.62 -8.64 -6.64
CA SER A 220 12.60 -8.20 -5.65
C SER A 220 13.03 -9.31 -4.70
N PHE A 221 12.10 -10.19 -4.34
CA PHE A 221 12.34 -11.35 -3.47
C PHE A 221 12.97 -12.53 -4.20
N ARG A 222 13.31 -12.42 -5.49
CA ARG A 222 14.06 -13.45 -6.22
C ARG A 222 15.57 -13.15 -6.27
N PRO A 223 16.36 -13.43 -5.22
CA PRO A 223 17.64 -14.07 -5.44
C PRO A 223 17.38 -15.58 -5.62
N PHE A 224 18.14 -16.28 -6.46
CA PHE A 224 18.30 -17.74 -6.41
C PHE A 224 17.26 -18.65 -7.14
N ALA A 225 17.03 -18.47 -8.45
CA ALA A 225 16.42 -19.57 -9.22
C ALA A 225 16.77 -19.58 -10.73
N MET A 226 17.94 -19.11 -11.15
CA MET A 226 18.54 -19.48 -12.45
C MET A 226 19.96 -18.89 -12.59
N ALA A 227 20.97 -19.53 -12.01
CA ALA A 227 22.36 -19.32 -12.43
C ALA A 227 23.11 -20.65 -12.23
N PRO A 228 23.30 -21.45 -13.28
CA PRO A 228 24.24 -22.56 -13.24
C PRO A 228 25.66 -21.99 -13.39
N ASP A 229 26.58 -22.50 -12.56
CA ASP A 229 28.03 -22.23 -12.52
C ASP A 229 28.47 -20.79 -12.18
N ASP A 230 28.76 -20.53 -10.89
CA ASP A 230 29.79 -19.56 -10.50
C ASP A 230 30.35 -19.85 -9.10
N ASP A 231 31.57 -20.42 -9.04
CA ASP A 231 32.32 -20.78 -7.83
C ASP A 231 32.92 -19.55 -7.10
N ARG A 232 32.08 -18.57 -6.75
CA ARG A 232 32.51 -17.41 -5.94
C ARG A 232 32.09 -17.56 -4.47
N PRO A 233 32.97 -17.22 -3.50
CA PRO A 233 32.74 -17.44 -2.07
C PRO A 233 31.55 -16.63 -1.53
N PHE A 234 30.82 -17.27 -0.62
CA PHE A 234 29.47 -16.98 -0.09
C PHE A 234 29.17 -15.58 0.47
N ASN A 235 30.14 -14.67 0.55
CA ASN A 235 29.98 -13.34 1.18
C ASN A 235 29.97 -12.17 0.18
N GLN A 236 29.95 -12.42 -1.13
CA GLN A 236 29.99 -11.37 -2.16
C GLN A 236 28.95 -11.53 -3.28
N LEU A 237 27.96 -12.39 -3.12
CA LEU A 237 26.93 -12.66 -4.15
C LEU A 237 25.51 -12.23 -3.75
N ALA A 238 25.39 -11.17 -2.95
CA ALA A 238 24.18 -10.37 -3.00
C ALA A 238 24.52 -9.14 -3.83
N PRO A 239 24.08 -9.01 -5.10
CA PRO A 239 23.92 -7.69 -5.64
C PRO A 239 22.97 -6.97 -4.69
N GLU A 240 23.45 -5.88 -4.12
CA GLU A 240 22.69 -4.94 -3.31
C GLU A 240 21.66 -4.19 -4.17
N ASP A 241 20.87 -4.97 -4.90
CA ASP A 241 19.71 -4.56 -5.65
C ASP A 241 18.67 -4.17 -4.61
N ILE A 242 18.77 -2.89 -4.24
CA ILE A 242 17.79 -2.05 -3.60
C ILE A 242 16.44 -2.75 -3.59
N LYS A 243 16.16 -3.32 -2.42
CA LYS A 243 14.86 -3.88 -2.15
C LYS A 243 13.84 -2.77 -2.40
N VAL A 244 12.92 -3.16 -3.24
CA VAL A 244 12.36 -2.36 -4.31
C VAL A 244 11.44 -1.26 -3.80
N ILE A 245 11.51 -0.14 -4.52
CA ILE A 245 10.48 0.89 -4.56
C ILE A 245 9.11 0.21 -4.59
N ASN A 246 8.29 0.40 -3.57
CA ASN A 246 6.87 0.24 -3.80
C ASN A 246 6.00 1.35 -3.24
N ALA A 247 5.25 1.88 -4.20
CA ALA A 247 4.24 2.90 -4.14
C ALA A 247 2.99 2.33 -3.47
N SER A 248 2.96 2.37 -2.15
CA SER A 248 1.72 2.47 -1.36
C SER A 248 2.11 2.78 0.08
N PHE A 249 2.61 4.00 0.28
CA PHE A 249 3.00 4.59 1.56
C PHE A 249 3.95 3.70 2.42
N SER A 250 5.11 4.24 2.75
CA SER A 250 5.84 3.96 4.00
C SER A 250 6.87 2.83 4.15
N THR A 251 7.04 1.82 3.30
CA THR A 251 8.11 0.83 3.56
C THR A 251 9.29 0.99 2.63
N LEU A 252 10.29 1.75 3.08
CA LEU A 252 11.66 1.59 2.59
C LEU A 252 12.16 0.23 3.06
N TYR A 253 12.56 -0.61 2.11
CA TYR A 253 13.20 -1.87 2.45
C TYR A 253 14.71 -1.60 2.60
N VAL A 254 15.11 -1.21 3.81
CA VAL A 254 16.52 -1.11 4.22
C VAL A 254 16.83 -2.30 5.12
N ASN A 255 17.90 -3.04 4.82
CA ASN A 255 18.37 -4.11 5.68
C ASN A 255 18.98 -3.52 6.95
N ASN A 256 18.41 -3.80 8.13
CA ASN A 256 18.91 -3.23 9.38
C ASN A 256 20.34 -3.70 9.73
N ASN A 257 20.77 -4.85 9.20
CA ASN A 257 22.12 -5.38 9.43
C ASN A 257 23.19 -4.61 8.63
N GLU A 258 22.92 -4.27 7.36
CA GLU A 258 23.82 -3.43 6.54
C GLU A 258 24.02 -2.04 7.14
N PHE A 259 22.97 -1.48 7.75
CA PHE A 259 23.02 -0.15 8.37
C PHE A 259 23.78 -0.13 9.72
N ASN A 260 23.73 -1.22 10.48
CA ASN A 260 24.50 -1.34 11.72
C ASN A 260 25.97 -1.66 11.46
N ASP A 261 26.29 -2.40 10.39
CA ASP A 261 27.66 -2.62 9.95
C ASP A 261 28.32 -1.30 9.47
N PHE A 262 27.55 -0.35 8.94
CA PHE A 262 28.02 1.01 8.63
C PHE A 262 28.44 1.81 9.89
N LYS A 263 27.78 1.59 11.03
CA LYS A 263 28.16 2.20 12.34
C LYS A 263 29.41 1.56 12.94
N ALA A 264 29.79 0.36 12.50
CA ALA A 264 30.87 -0.43 13.06
C ALA A 264 32.18 -0.38 12.25
N GLY A 265 32.19 0.31 11.10
CA GLY A 265 33.41 0.60 10.36
C GLY A 265 34.25 1.69 11.06
N PRO A 266 35.56 1.49 11.26
CA PRO A 266 36.44 2.48 11.90
C PRO A 266 36.58 3.78 11.11
#